data_AF-A0A959QRW6-F1
#
_entry.id   AF-A0A959QRW6-F1
#
_cell.length_a   1.000
_cell.length_b   1.000
_cell.length_c   1.000
_cell.angle_alpha   90.00
_cell.angle_beta   90.00
_cell.angle_gamma   90.00
#
_symmetry.space_group_name_H-M   'P 1'
#
loop_
_entity.id
_entity.type
_entity.pdbx_description
1 polymer ?
#
loop_
_entity_poly.entity_id
_entity_poly.type
_entity_poly.pdbx_seq_one_letter_code
_entity_poly.pdbx_strand_id
1 'polypeptide(L)' 'SKFIKEKQLFPDFTNWQDGYGAFTYSIREKESLIEYIKQQENHHKKISFKEELMSLLNEHGVEFDVRYLD' A
#
# COMPACT_ATOMS: atom_id res chain seq x y z
N SER A 1 9.06 -13.46 -1.78
CA SER A 1 8.21 -14.52 -2.37
C SER A 1 8.76 -15.93 -2.15
N LYS A 2 10.09 -16.12 -2.06
CA LYS A 2 10.75 -17.44 -1.88
C LYS A 2 10.09 -18.32 -0.80
N PHE A 3 9.96 -17.81 0.43
CA PHE A 3 9.36 -18.55 1.54
C PHE A 3 7.93 -19.06 1.25
N ILE A 4 7.05 -18.22 0.71
CA ILE A 4 5.66 -18.58 0.40
C ILE A 4 5.60 -19.68 -0.67
N LYS A 5 6.43 -19.55 -1.71
CA LYS A 5 6.51 -20.54 -2.79
C LYS A 5 7.05 -21.88 -2.31
N GLU A 6 8.13 -21.86 -1.55
CA GLU A 6 8.74 -23.08 -0.99
C GLU A 6 7.81 -23.83 -0.06
N LYS A 7 7.03 -23.09 0.75
CA LYS A 7 6.07 -23.68 1.68
C LYS A 7 4.72 -24.01 1.05
N GLN A 8 4.50 -23.66 -0.22
CA GLN A 8 3.24 -23.84 -0.94
C GLN A 8 2.03 -23.38 -0.12
N LEU A 9 2.17 -22.24 0.59
CA LEU A 9 1.13 -21.77 1.52
C LEU A 9 -0.18 -21.39 0.80
N PHE A 10 -0.07 -21.03 -0.48
CA PHE A 10 -1.16 -20.64 -1.34
C PHE A 10 -0.97 -21.32 -2.71
N PRO A 11 -1.88 -22.21 -3.13
CA PRO A 11 -1.73 -23.00 -4.35
C PRO A 11 -1.52 -22.15 -5.62
N ASP A 12 -2.19 -21.00 -5.68
CA ASP A 12 -2.20 -20.13 -6.87
C ASP A 12 -1.25 -18.93 -6.75
N PHE A 13 -0.38 -18.90 -5.74
CA PHE A 13 0.53 -17.76 -5.54
C PHE A 13 1.70 -17.78 -6.53
N THR A 14 1.67 -16.86 -7.48
CA THR A 14 2.71 -16.69 -8.51
C THR A 14 3.68 -15.56 -8.12
N ASN A 15 3.17 -14.38 -7.79
CA ASN A 15 3.91 -13.22 -7.32
C ASN A 15 3.01 -12.39 -6.37
N TRP A 16 3.56 -11.33 -5.79
CA TRP A 16 2.78 -10.44 -4.92
C TRP A 16 1.95 -9.45 -5.74
N GLN A 17 2.60 -8.74 -6.66
CA GLN A 17 2.08 -7.67 -7.51
C GLN A 17 3.15 -7.35 -8.54
N ASP A 18 2.77 -6.77 -9.67
CA ASP A 18 3.70 -6.40 -10.75
C ASP A 18 4.53 -5.16 -10.44
N GLY A 19 4.06 -4.31 -9.51
CA GLY A 19 4.74 -3.09 -9.06
C GLY A 19 4.36 -2.71 -7.63
N TYR A 20 5.08 -1.75 -7.05
CA TYR A 20 4.79 -1.22 -5.71
C TYR A 20 5.15 0.26 -5.60
N GLY A 21 4.47 0.97 -4.70
CA GLY A 21 4.85 2.30 -4.24
C GLY A 21 5.58 2.24 -2.91
N ALA A 22 6.54 3.13 -2.69
CA ALA A 22 7.23 3.28 -1.41
C ALA A 22 7.34 4.76 -1.04
N PHE A 23 6.87 5.10 0.15
CA PHE A 23 6.83 6.46 0.68
C PHE A 23 7.72 6.55 1.93
N THR A 24 8.51 7.61 2.02
CA THR A 24 9.49 7.78 3.11
C THR A 24 8.92 8.64 4.22
N TYR A 25 9.02 8.17 5.46
CA TYR A 25 8.56 8.88 6.64
C TYR A 25 9.69 9.01 7.67
N SER A 26 9.58 10.00 8.56
CA SER A 26 10.52 10.19 9.66
C SER A 26 10.28 9.19 10.79
N ILE A 27 11.30 8.94 11.61
CA ILE A 27 11.19 8.06 12.79
C ILE A 27 10.11 8.52 13.79
N ARG A 28 9.80 9.83 13.81
CA ARG A 28 8.82 10.42 14.71
C ARG A 28 7.39 10.00 14.35
N GLU A 29 7.14 9.67 13.09
CA GLU A 29 5.83 9.27 12.57
C GLU A 29 5.58 7.77 12.72
N LYS A 30 6.54 7.02 13.27
CA LYS A 30 6.43 5.56 13.42
C LYS A 30 5.15 5.15 14.15
N GLU A 31 4.81 5.80 15.27
CA GLU A 31 3.65 5.40 16.06
C GLU A 31 2.34 5.69 15.33
N SER A 32 2.23 6.86 14.69
CA SER A 32 1.05 7.20 13.87
C SER A 32 0.90 6.26 12.68
N LEU A 33 2.00 5.83 12.05
CA LEU A 33 1.96 4.86 10.95
C LEU A 33 1.51 3.48 11.42
N ILE A 34 1.96 3.04 12.61
CA ILE A 34 1.52 1.77 13.20
C ILE A 34 0.01 1.80 13.43
N GLU A 35 -0.52 2.87 14.02
CA GLU A 35 -1.96 2.99 14.27
C GLU A 35 -2.77 3.11 12.98
N TYR A 36 -2.25 3.84 11.98
CA TYR A 36 -2.84 3.89 10.65
C TYR A 36 -2.96 2.49 10.02
N ILE A 37 -1.89 1.69 10.03
CA ILE A 37 -1.89 0.32 9.49
C ILE A 37 -2.88 -0.57 10.24
N LYS A 38 -2.94 -0.49 11.57
CA LYS A 38 -3.89 -1.28 12.37
C LYS A 38 -5.35 -0.98 12.02
N GLN A 39 -5.66 0.25 11.61
CA GLN A 39 -7.02 0.69 11.29
C GLN A 39 -7.37 0.58 9.80
N GLN A 40 -6.45 0.10 8.94
CA GLN A 40 -6.62 0.03 7.49
C GLN A 40 -7.90 -0.69 7.05
N GLU A 41 -8.25 -1.81 7.70
CA GLU A 41 -9.49 -2.54 7.36
C GLU A 41 -10.75 -1.68 7.52
N ASN A 42 -10.80 -0.85 8.58
CA ASN A 42 -11.92 0.06 8.80
C ASN A 42 -11.85 1.30 7.92
N HIS A 43 -10.64 1.75 7.58
CA HIS A 43 -10.39 2.85 6.66
C HIS A 43 -10.88 2.52 5.25
N HIS A 44 -10.53 1.33 4.73
CA HIS A 44 -10.91 0.86 3.39
C HIS A 44 -12.39 0.50 3.23
N LYS A 45 -13.16 0.44 4.32
CA LYS A 45 -14.63 0.42 4.25
C LYS A 45 -15.21 1.75 3.79
N LYS A 46 -14.44 2.85 3.87
CA LYS A 46 -14.88 4.22 3.58
C LYS A 46 -14.09 4.88 2.45
N ILE A 47 -12.83 4.52 2.28
CA ILE A 47 -11.92 5.12 1.31
C ILE A 47 -11.45 4.02 0.35
N SER A 48 -11.58 4.28 -0.95
CA SER A 48 -11.10 3.36 -1.97
C SER A 48 -9.58 3.39 -2.08
N PHE A 49 -8.98 2.30 -2.56
CA PHE A 49 -7.55 2.23 -2.83
C PHE A 49 -7.05 3.39 -3.71
N LYS A 50 -7.81 3.76 -4.74
CA LYS A 50 -7.45 4.86 -5.65
C LYS A 50 -7.39 6.21 -4.94
N GLU A 51 -8.39 6.52 -4.11
CA GLU A 51 -8.42 7.76 -3.33
C GLU A 51 -7.25 7.83 -2.36
N GLU A 52 -6.92 6.71 -1.70
CA GLU A 52 -5.79 6.64 -0.78
C GLU A 52 -4.45 6.80 -1.51
N LEU A 53 -4.28 6.12 -2.65
CA LEU A 53 -3.07 6.24 -3.47
C LEU A 53 -2.88 7.69 -3.95
N MET A 54 -3.93 8.35 -4.43
CA MET A 54 -3.88 9.76 -4.80
C MET A 54 -3.50 10.66 -3.61
N SER A 55 -4.04 10.38 -2.42
CA SER A 55 -3.69 11.12 -1.20
C SER A 55 -2.21 10.98 -0.87
N LEU A 56 -1.67 9.75 -0.92
CA LEU A 56 -0.25 9.47 -0.66
C LEU A 56 0.65 10.16 -1.70
N LEU A 57 0.30 10.10 -2.98
CA LEU A 57 1.08 10.77 -4.03
C LEU A 57 1.10 12.29 -3.84
N ASN A 58 -0.05 12.89 -3.51
CA ASN A 58 -0.14 14.33 -3.22
C ASN A 58 0.66 14.73 -1.98
N GLU A 59 0.56 13.95 -0.89
CA GLU A 59 1.30 14.20 0.36
C GLU A 59 2.82 14.22 0.13
N HIS A 60 3.30 13.33 -0.75
CA HIS A 60 4.72 13.23 -1.10
C HIS A 60 5.13 14.07 -2.31
N GLY A 61 4.24 14.92 -2.83
CA GLY A 61 4.53 15.83 -3.94
C GLY A 61 4.87 15.14 -5.25
N VAL A 62 4.38 13.91 -5.45
CA VAL A 62 4.57 13.16 -6.69
C VAL A 62 3.52 13.62 -7.70
N GLU A 63 3.94 14.12 -8.85
CA GLU A 63 3.02 14.43 -9.95
C GLU A 63 2.54 13.13 -10.61
N PHE A 64 1.24 13.04 -10.83
CA PHE A 64 0.61 11.91 -11.49
C PHE A 64 -0.58 12.37 -12.34
N ASP A 65 -0.91 11.55 -13.31
CA ASP A 65 -2.13 11.71 -14.10
C ASP A 65 -3.12 10.61 -13.71
N VAL A 66 -4.30 11.05 -13.25
CA VAL A 66 -5.39 10.20 -12.75
C VAL A 66 -5.79 9.11 -13.74
N ARG A 67 -5.57 9.32 -15.05
CA ARG A 67 -5.86 8.36 -16.12
C ARG A 67 -5.02 7.09 -16.06
N TYR A 68 -3.91 7.09 -15.32
CA TYR A 68 -3.02 5.94 -15.16
C TYR A 68 -3.14 5.24 -13.79
N LEU A 69 -4.13 5.62 -12.97
CA LEU A 69 -4.32 5.08 -11.61
C LEU A 69 -5.55 4.15 -11.50
N ASP A 70 -6.00 3.58 -12.61
CA ASP A 70 -7.13 2.64 -12.70
C ASP A 70 -6.69 1.25 -13.19
#